data_AF-A0A1G6V755-F1
#
_entry.id   AF-A0A1G6V755-F1
#
_cell.length_a   1.000
_cell.length_b   1.000
_cell.length_c   1.000
_cell.angle_alpha   90.00
_cell.angle_beta   90.00
_cell.angle_gamma   90.00
#
_symmetry.space_group_name_H-M   'P 1'
#
loop_
_entity.id
_entity.type
_entity.pdbx_description
1 polymer ?
#
loop_
_entity_poly.entity_id
_entity_poly.type
_entity_poly.pdbx_seq_one_letter_code
_entity_poly.pdbx_strand_id
1 'polypeptide(L)'
;MKPTDPDIDLRALVTRPGFRVWKTKVKSVHGCAAPVKLRGTSSITHRHTGAVLKETAGSVWVPCGTRREKLCPACSQWYAEDAFHLVRAGLDGDASKGITADVADRPRYFATLTPPSFGPVHSRVTGPGGRLRRPCSCGEWHHEADTRLGTAVDAEVYDYEAAVLWQAHAGALWHRFTIALRRALARIAGMTVTEFKDAARLSYAKVAEYQRRGLVHFHAAIRLDGPEGAGTRAPVWATKERLADAIRAAAASVVLEVARPGGDVLELRFGAQLDLRDITTEATGSGEIGDEKDIRSSRLASYIAKYATKSTGAHDGPDRKIRSIEDIDRLSISLHHKQMMRTAWDLGGLDEYAELNLRRWAHMLGFRGHFLTKSRAWSTTLGELRNIRARFRLAETLAALEVAEDDVLVVNDWEAVAFGHDTDAEREYAASIAETLLDRKLNSDNRRDRT
;
A
#
# COMPACT_ATOMS: atom_id res chain seq x y z
N MET A 1 7.17 -1.64 -36.46
CA MET A 1 8.57 -1.76 -35.99
C MET A 1 8.82 -3.23 -35.75
N LYS A 2 9.72 -3.90 -36.50
CA LYS A 2 10.01 -5.32 -36.26
C LYS A 2 10.67 -5.43 -34.87
N PRO A 3 10.28 -6.39 -34.02
CA PRO A 3 10.98 -6.62 -32.76
C PRO A 3 12.42 -7.01 -33.10
N THR A 4 13.37 -6.18 -32.66
CA THR A 4 14.79 -6.50 -32.65
C THR A 4 15.05 -7.59 -31.61
N ASP A 5 16.02 -8.45 -31.90
CA ASP A 5 16.44 -9.50 -30.98
C ASP A 5 16.94 -8.84 -29.66
N PRO A 6 16.34 -9.16 -28.50
CA PRO A 6 16.71 -8.57 -27.21
C PRO A 6 18.21 -8.64 -26.91
N ASP A 7 18.86 -9.72 -27.35
CA ASP A 7 20.30 -9.93 -27.16
C ASP A 7 21.14 -8.95 -27.99
N ILE A 8 20.65 -8.54 -29.17
CA ILE A 8 21.32 -7.55 -30.02
C ILE A 8 21.23 -6.16 -29.37
N ASP A 9 20.06 -5.79 -28.86
CA ASP A 9 19.85 -4.47 -28.25
C ASP A 9 20.62 -4.33 -26.92
N LEU A 10 20.70 -5.40 -26.12
CA LEU A 10 21.53 -5.42 -24.91
C LEU A 10 23.02 -5.34 -25.24
N ARG A 11 23.50 -6.06 -26.27
CA ARG A 11 24.90 -5.95 -26.73
C ARG A 11 25.23 -4.54 -27.24
N ALA A 12 24.33 -3.93 -27.99
CA ALA A 12 24.47 -2.54 -28.44
C ALA A 12 24.53 -1.57 -27.25
N LEU A 13 23.70 -1.76 -26.24
CA LEU A 13 23.72 -0.96 -25.01
C LEU A 13 25.05 -1.05 -24.26
N VAL A 14 25.60 -2.27 -24.07
CA VAL A 14 26.82 -2.48 -23.28
C VAL A 14 28.07 -1.94 -24.00
N THR A 15 28.04 -1.92 -25.34
CA THR A 15 29.15 -1.42 -26.17
C THR A 15 29.05 0.08 -26.49
N ARG A 16 27.91 0.73 -26.19
CA ARG A 16 27.68 2.16 -26.39
C ARG A 16 28.71 3.04 -25.66
N PRO A 17 29.25 4.08 -26.31
CA PRO A 17 30.01 5.14 -25.64
C PRO A 17 29.23 5.76 -24.48
N GLY A 18 29.84 5.86 -23.30
CA GLY A 18 29.17 6.40 -22.10
C GLY A 18 28.33 5.39 -21.31
N PHE A 19 28.30 4.11 -21.70
CA PHE A 19 27.62 3.04 -20.94
C PHE A 19 28.03 2.99 -19.47
N ARG A 20 29.32 3.17 -19.14
CA ARG A 20 29.80 3.18 -17.74
C ARG A 20 29.18 4.32 -16.93
N VAL A 21 29.09 5.53 -17.49
CA VAL A 21 28.47 6.69 -16.84
C VAL A 21 26.98 6.45 -16.65
N TRP A 22 26.30 5.97 -17.69
CA TRP A 22 24.89 5.58 -17.62
C TRP A 22 24.65 4.54 -16.53
N LYS A 23 25.46 3.47 -16.48
CA LYS A 23 25.37 2.40 -15.48
C LYS A 23 25.57 2.94 -14.06
N THR A 24 26.48 3.88 -13.85
CA THR A 24 26.64 4.57 -12.57
C THR A 24 25.39 5.35 -12.18
N LYS A 25 24.77 6.08 -13.12
CA LYS A 25 23.49 6.77 -12.88
C LYS A 25 22.37 5.79 -12.52
N VAL A 26 22.24 4.67 -13.22
CA VAL A 26 21.24 3.62 -12.91
C VAL A 26 21.45 3.04 -11.50
N LYS A 27 22.72 2.76 -11.12
CA LYS A 27 23.05 2.30 -9.76
C LYS A 27 22.70 3.34 -8.69
N SER A 28 22.91 4.63 -8.97
CA SER A 28 22.58 5.71 -8.03
C SER A 28 21.08 5.81 -7.69
N VAL A 29 20.23 5.31 -8.59
CA VAL A 29 18.77 5.20 -8.38
C VAL A 29 18.31 3.76 -8.11
N HIS A 30 19.24 2.91 -7.67
CA HIS A 30 18.98 1.52 -7.27
C HIS A 30 18.34 0.64 -8.36
N GLY A 31 18.62 0.91 -9.63
CA GLY A 31 18.01 0.16 -10.74
C GLY A 31 16.56 0.54 -11.01
N CYS A 32 16.14 1.76 -10.66
CA CYS A 32 14.80 2.26 -10.98
C CYS A 32 14.45 2.04 -12.47
N ALA A 33 13.26 1.47 -12.73
CA ALA A 33 12.77 1.17 -14.07
C ALA A 33 12.27 2.41 -14.84
N ALA A 34 12.04 3.52 -14.14
CA ALA A 34 11.52 4.75 -14.74
C ALA A 34 12.05 6.03 -14.05
N PRO A 35 13.38 6.24 -13.93
CA PRO A 35 13.93 7.33 -13.14
C PRO A 35 13.53 8.71 -13.67
N VAL A 36 13.46 9.70 -12.80
CA VAL A 36 13.30 11.10 -13.22
C VAL A 36 14.70 11.68 -13.43
N LYS A 37 14.96 12.19 -14.63
CA LYS A 37 16.24 12.81 -14.99
C LYS A 37 16.12 14.31 -14.71
N LEU A 38 16.95 14.81 -13.80
CA LEU A 38 17.01 16.22 -13.44
C LEU A 38 18.26 16.87 -14.04
N ARG A 39 18.18 18.18 -14.28
CA ARG A 39 19.32 19.03 -14.63
C ARG A 39 19.28 20.30 -13.78
N GLY A 40 20.43 20.76 -13.32
CA GLY A 40 20.51 21.93 -12.44
C GLY A 40 21.73 21.93 -11.55
N THR A 41 21.61 22.58 -10.39
CA THR A 41 22.68 22.75 -9.41
C THR A 41 22.22 22.48 -7.97
N SER A 42 23.17 22.10 -7.14
CA SER A 42 23.03 22.04 -5.68
C SER A 42 24.25 22.70 -5.05
N SER A 43 24.03 23.64 -4.15
CA SER A 43 25.10 24.35 -3.45
C SER A 43 24.93 24.24 -1.94
N ILE A 44 26.02 23.94 -1.24
CA ILE A 44 26.14 24.06 0.21
C ILE A 44 26.95 25.34 0.48
N THR A 45 26.31 26.32 1.08
CA THR A 45 26.90 27.64 1.35
C THR A 45 26.97 27.87 2.85
N HIS A 46 28.11 28.34 3.34
CA HIS A 46 28.26 28.74 4.74
C HIS A 46 27.41 29.99 5.02
N ARG A 47 26.49 29.91 5.99
CA ARG A 47 25.49 30.95 6.27
C ARG A 47 26.10 32.30 6.62
N HIS A 48 27.13 32.29 7.47
CA HIS A 48 27.70 33.54 7.99
C HIS A 48 28.65 34.25 7.02
N THR A 49 29.37 33.52 6.18
CA THR A 49 30.39 34.08 5.29
C THR A 49 29.89 34.19 3.85
N GLY A 50 28.81 33.49 3.50
CA GLY A 50 28.35 33.36 2.11
C GLY A 50 29.26 32.50 1.25
N ALA A 51 30.30 31.87 1.81
CA ALA A 51 31.24 31.05 1.06
C ALA A 51 30.57 29.76 0.59
N VAL A 52 30.64 29.49 -0.71
CA VAL A 52 30.17 28.21 -1.29
C VAL A 52 31.19 27.13 -0.92
N LEU A 53 30.79 26.20 -0.07
CA LEU A 53 31.63 25.09 0.42
C LEU A 53 31.65 23.93 -0.56
N LYS A 54 30.53 23.71 -1.26
CA LYS A 54 30.39 22.66 -2.27
C LYS A 54 29.33 23.06 -3.28
N GLU A 55 29.65 22.89 -4.55
CA GLU A 55 28.68 23.04 -5.64
C GLU A 55 28.67 21.76 -6.48
N THR A 56 27.49 21.34 -6.90
CA THR A 56 27.28 20.20 -7.80
C THR A 56 26.36 20.65 -8.91
N ALA A 57 26.88 20.71 -10.14
CA ALA A 57 26.11 21.05 -11.33
C ALA A 57 26.01 19.84 -12.28
N GLY A 58 24.95 19.79 -13.08
CA GLY A 58 24.84 18.86 -14.20
C GLY A 58 23.54 18.07 -14.17
N SER A 59 23.62 16.76 -14.38
CA SER A 59 22.46 15.88 -14.46
C SER A 59 22.50 14.79 -13.41
N VAL A 60 21.50 14.82 -12.53
CA VAL A 60 21.26 13.80 -11.50
C VAL A 60 19.99 13.03 -11.81
N TRP A 61 19.93 11.77 -11.38
CA TRP A 61 18.74 10.96 -11.52
C TRP A 61 18.13 10.73 -10.14
N VAL A 62 16.82 10.81 -10.05
CA VAL A 62 16.09 10.47 -8.82
C VAL A 62 15.16 9.27 -9.08
N PRO A 63 14.98 8.37 -8.10
CA PRO A 63 14.05 7.25 -8.25
C PRO A 63 12.62 7.73 -8.53
N CYS A 64 11.85 6.95 -9.30
CA CYS A 64 10.48 7.31 -9.68
C CYS A 64 9.49 7.37 -8.50
N GLY A 65 9.84 6.78 -7.35
CA GLY A 65 9.03 6.78 -6.14
C GLY A 65 7.71 6.02 -6.24
N THR A 66 7.45 5.28 -7.32
CA THR A 66 6.22 4.48 -7.43
C THR A 66 6.25 3.34 -6.40
N ARG A 67 5.10 3.12 -5.75
CA ARG A 67 4.88 1.95 -4.90
C ARG A 67 4.50 0.69 -5.70
N ARG A 68 4.23 0.82 -7.00
CA ARG A 68 3.66 -0.25 -7.82
C ARG A 68 4.74 -1.18 -8.36
N GLU A 69 4.77 -2.41 -7.86
CA GLU A 69 5.79 -3.42 -8.21
C GLU A 69 5.86 -3.69 -9.71
N LYS A 70 4.70 -3.87 -10.37
CA LYS A 70 4.61 -4.06 -11.83
C LYS A 70 5.23 -2.91 -12.65
N LEU A 71 5.26 -1.69 -12.13
CA LEU A 71 5.84 -0.53 -12.83
C LEU A 71 7.33 -0.34 -12.53
N CYS A 72 7.75 -0.62 -11.29
CA CYS A 72 9.14 -0.50 -10.87
C CYS A 72 9.36 -1.34 -9.60
N PRO A 73 9.89 -2.58 -9.74
CA PRO A 73 10.16 -3.45 -8.60
C PRO A 73 11.09 -2.78 -7.58
N ALA A 74 12.16 -2.14 -8.05
CA ALA A 74 13.15 -1.45 -7.23
C ALA A 74 12.54 -0.40 -6.28
N CYS A 75 11.76 0.55 -6.82
CA CYS A 75 11.15 1.60 -6.00
C CYS A 75 10.03 1.06 -5.11
N SER A 76 9.25 0.08 -5.60
CA SER A 76 8.21 -0.53 -4.78
C SER A 76 8.79 -1.25 -3.57
N GLN A 77 9.93 -1.91 -3.72
CA GLN A 77 10.56 -2.62 -2.62
C GLN A 77 11.00 -1.66 -1.51
N TRP A 78 11.65 -0.56 -1.88
CA TRP A 78 12.01 0.50 -0.93
C TRP A 78 10.77 1.04 -0.20
N TYR A 79 9.68 1.22 -0.93
CA TYR A 79 8.40 1.60 -0.33
C TYR A 79 7.86 0.53 0.63
N ALA A 80 7.96 -0.76 0.29
CA ALA A 80 7.55 -1.86 1.17
C ALA A 80 8.39 -1.86 2.46
N GLU A 81 9.70 -1.63 2.37
CA GLU A 81 10.57 -1.55 3.55
C GLU A 81 10.21 -0.36 4.45
N ASP A 82 9.96 0.81 3.86
CA ASP A 82 9.47 1.96 4.61
C ASP A 82 8.12 1.68 5.27
N ALA A 83 7.20 1.01 4.55
CA ALA A 83 5.92 0.57 5.09
C ALA A 83 6.10 -0.43 6.24
N PHE A 84 7.03 -1.39 6.10
CA PHE A 84 7.36 -2.36 7.13
C PHE A 84 7.83 -1.65 8.40
N HIS A 85 8.82 -0.75 8.30
CA HIS A 85 9.33 -0.02 9.46
C HIS A 85 8.28 0.91 10.09
N LEU A 86 7.42 1.51 9.26
CA LEU A 86 6.32 2.35 9.73
C LEU A 86 5.30 1.54 10.53
N VAL A 87 4.90 0.37 10.03
CA VAL A 87 3.93 -0.51 10.71
C VAL A 87 4.55 -1.11 11.96
N ARG A 88 5.75 -1.71 11.83
CA ARG A 88 6.50 -2.34 12.92
C ARG A 88 6.73 -1.38 14.09
N ALA A 89 7.14 -0.14 13.83
CA ALA A 89 7.36 0.83 14.91
C ALA A 89 6.10 1.08 15.75
N GLY A 90 4.90 0.97 15.17
CA GLY A 90 3.65 1.04 15.91
C GLY A 90 3.26 -0.28 16.61
N LEU A 91 3.83 -1.42 16.22
CA LEU A 91 3.51 -2.69 16.88
C LEU A 91 4.51 -3.04 17.98
N ASP A 92 5.81 -2.84 17.72
CA ASP A 92 6.89 -3.32 18.59
C ASP A 92 7.66 -2.19 19.28
N GLY A 93 7.35 -0.95 18.92
CA GLY A 93 8.14 0.20 19.31
C GLY A 93 9.40 0.35 18.44
N ASP A 94 9.95 1.55 18.48
CA ASP A 94 11.20 1.91 17.84
C ASP A 94 11.68 3.26 18.42
N ALA A 95 12.67 3.20 19.32
CA ALA A 95 13.19 4.38 20.00
C ALA A 95 13.76 5.41 19.00
N SER A 96 14.35 4.97 17.88
CA SER A 96 14.84 5.86 16.82
C SER A 96 13.73 6.65 16.12
N LYS A 97 12.48 6.22 16.31
CA LYS A 97 11.27 6.84 15.76
C LYS A 97 10.35 7.41 16.85
N GLY A 98 10.88 7.53 18.08
CA GLY A 98 10.16 8.10 19.22
C GLY A 98 9.04 7.22 19.77
N ILE A 99 9.03 5.91 19.49
CA ILE A 99 8.03 4.97 20.01
C ILE A 99 8.69 4.02 20.99
N THR A 100 8.19 3.98 22.22
CA THR A 100 8.68 3.09 23.29
C THR A 100 8.20 1.65 23.08
N ALA A 101 8.95 0.67 23.61
CA ALA A 101 8.67 -0.75 23.43
C ALA A 101 7.36 -1.21 24.10
N ASP A 102 6.89 -0.52 25.14
CA ASP A 102 5.63 -0.82 25.85
C ASP A 102 4.36 -0.58 24.98
N VAL A 103 4.51 -0.03 23.77
CA VAL A 103 3.44 -0.04 22.75
C VAL A 103 3.05 -1.48 22.37
N ALA A 104 3.95 -2.45 22.62
CA ALA A 104 3.70 -3.87 22.44
C ALA A 104 2.55 -4.39 23.31
N ASP A 105 2.34 -3.78 24.48
CA ASP A 105 1.37 -4.24 25.48
C ASP A 105 -0.01 -3.62 25.32
N ARG A 106 -0.19 -2.77 24.31
CA ARG A 106 -1.47 -2.06 24.06
C ARG A 106 -2.53 -3.04 23.56
N PRO A 107 -3.81 -2.87 23.95
CA PRO A 107 -4.91 -3.64 23.37
C PRO A 107 -4.95 -3.44 21.86
N ARG A 108 -4.91 -4.54 21.10
CA ARG A 108 -4.78 -4.47 19.65
C ARG A 108 -5.28 -5.72 18.95
N TYR A 109 -5.78 -5.54 17.74
CA TYR A 109 -6.24 -6.60 16.88
C TYR A 109 -5.86 -6.35 15.43
N PHE A 110 -5.69 -7.44 14.71
CA PHE A 110 -5.72 -7.44 13.26
C PHE A 110 -7.14 -7.75 12.80
N ALA A 111 -7.76 -6.79 12.11
CA ALA A 111 -9.11 -6.89 11.59
C ALA A 111 -9.11 -6.95 10.06
N THR A 112 -9.87 -7.89 9.50
CA THR A 112 -10.13 -7.96 8.05
C THR A 112 -11.61 -7.65 7.79
N LEU A 113 -11.87 -6.51 7.16
CA LEU A 113 -13.21 -6.04 6.77
C LEU A 113 -13.40 -6.29 5.28
N THR A 114 -14.40 -7.11 4.93
CA THR A 114 -14.65 -7.54 3.56
C THR A 114 -15.83 -6.78 2.92
N PRO A 115 -15.90 -6.70 1.58
CA PRO A 115 -17.11 -6.25 0.90
C PRO A 115 -18.24 -7.28 1.03
N PRO A 116 -19.51 -6.85 0.88
CA PRO A 116 -20.64 -7.77 0.77
C PRO A 116 -20.55 -8.61 -0.52
N SER A 117 -21.54 -9.47 -0.74
CA SER A 117 -21.72 -10.13 -2.03
C SER A 117 -22.53 -9.24 -2.96
N PHE A 118 -22.18 -9.19 -4.24
CA PHE A 118 -22.94 -8.53 -5.30
C PHE A 118 -23.49 -9.53 -6.33
N GLY A 119 -23.39 -10.82 -6.00
CA GLY A 119 -23.76 -11.92 -6.88
C GLY A 119 -22.83 -13.12 -6.66
N PRO A 120 -23.25 -14.33 -7.06
CA PRO A 120 -22.40 -15.52 -6.98
C PRO A 120 -21.14 -15.35 -7.84
N VAL A 121 -20.00 -15.73 -7.27
CA VAL A 121 -18.71 -15.80 -7.98
C VAL A 121 -18.14 -17.20 -7.93
N HIS A 122 -17.41 -17.58 -8.97
CA HIS A 122 -16.66 -18.82 -9.00
C HIS A 122 -15.69 -18.85 -7.83
N SER A 123 -15.83 -19.83 -6.94
CA SER A 123 -15.04 -19.92 -5.72
C SER A 123 -14.56 -21.34 -5.48
N ARG A 124 -13.41 -21.45 -4.83
CA ARG A 124 -12.83 -22.71 -4.38
C ARG A 124 -12.91 -22.72 -2.85
N VAL A 125 -13.75 -23.58 -2.30
CA VAL A 125 -13.90 -23.72 -0.85
C VAL A 125 -13.08 -24.92 -0.37
N THR A 126 -11.96 -24.64 0.28
CA THR A 126 -11.07 -25.66 0.84
C THR A 126 -11.27 -25.83 2.34
N GLY A 127 -11.08 -27.04 2.83
CA GLY A 127 -10.98 -27.37 4.25
C GLY A 127 -9.53 -27.56 4.69
N PRO A 128 -9.34 -28.00 5.95
CA PRO A 128 -8.03 -28.39 6.47
C PRO A 128 -7.34 -29.39 5.54
N GLY A 129 -6.04 -29.19 5.29
CA GLY A 129 -5.25 -30.01 4.38
C GLY A 129 -5.56 -29.79 2.89
N GLY A 130 -6.21 -28.68 2.52
CA GLY A 130 -6.43 -28.27 1.12
C GLY A 130 -7.52 -29.06 0.38
N ARG A 131 -8.23 -29.95 1.07
CA ARG A 131 -9.32 -30.75 0.47
C ARG A 131 -10.50 -29.86 0.12
N LEU A 132 -11.04 -29.99 -1.08
CA LEU A 132 -12.23 -29.26 -1.49
C LEU A 132 -13.44 -29.72 -0.65
N ARG A 133 -14.18 -28.77 -0.08
CA ARG A 133 -15.31 -29.07 0.83
C ARG A 133 -16.65 -29.18 0.11
N ARG A 134 -16.87 -28.38 -0.93
CA ARG A 134 -18.11 -28.35 -1.71
C ARG A 134 -17.83 -27.87 -3.13
N PRO A 135 -18.64 -28.27 -4.13
CA PRO A 135 -18.57 -27.69 -5.46
C PRO A 135 -18.89 -26.19 -5.41
N CYS A 136 -18.44 -25.49 -6.43
CA CYS A 136 -18.81 -24.11 -6.69
C CYS A 136 -20.32 -23.98 -6.86
N SER A 137 -20.87 -22.77 -6.69
CA SER A 137 -22.29 -22.50 -6.99
C SER A 137 -22.65 -22.72 -8.46
N CYS A 138 -21.67 -22.78 -9.37
CA CYS A 138 -21.89 -23.20 -10.76
C CYS A 138 -22.01 -24.73 -10.93
N GLY A 139 -21.89 -25.52 -9.86
CA GLY A 139 -21.96 -26.98 -9.87
C GLY A 139 -20.61 -27.69 -10.09
N GLU A 140 -19.57 -26.98 -10.50
CA GLU A 140 -18.27 -27.57 -10.82
C GLU A 140 -17.25 -27.49 -9.66
N TRP A 141 -16.24 -28.35 -9.70
CA TRP A 141 -15.08 -28.27 -8.81
C TRP A 141 -13.94 -27.52 -9.50
N HIS A 142 -13.54 -26.38 -8.96
CA HIS A 142 -12.45 -25.59 -9.51
C HIS A 142 -11.10 -26.01 -8.93
N HIS A 143 -10.11 -26.15 -9.83
CA HIS A 143 -8.70 -26.21 -9.44
C HIS A 143 -8.20 -24.81 -9.03
N GLU A 144 -7.11 -24.73 -8.27
CA GLU A 144 -6.55 -23.46 -7.77
C GLU A 144 -6.18 -22.44 -8.85
N ALA A 145 -5.73 -22.96 -9.99
CA ALA A 145 -5.33 -22.21 -11.19
C ALA A 145 -6.48 -21.96 -12.18
N ASP A 146 -7.73 -22.32 -11.84
CA ASP A 146 -8.87 -22.03 -12.70
C ASP A 146 -9.06 -20.51 -12.82
N THR A 147 -8.97 -20.00 -14.05
CA THR A 147 -9.03 -18.56 -14.35
C THR A 147 -10.42 -17.96 -14.14
N ARG A 148 -11.45 -18.79 -14.00
CA ARG A 148 -12.80 -18.34 -13.62
C ARG A 148 -12.86 -17.93 -12.15
N LEU A 149 -11.96 -18.39 -11.28
CA LEU A 149 -12.03 -18.08 -9.85
C LEU A 149 -12.05 -16.57 -9.57
N GLY A 150 -13.06 -16.14 -8.81
CA GLY A 150 -13.34 -14.74 -8.50
C GLY A 150 -14.27 -14.05 -9.50
N THR A 151 -14.46 -14.60 -10.70
CA THR A 151 -15.38 -14.03 -11.70
C THR A 151 -16.83 -14.38 -11.37
N ALA A 152 -17.77 -13.54 -11.80
CA ALA A 152 -19.21 -13.79 -11.68
C ALA A 152 -19.58 -15.14 -12.32
N VAL A 153 -20.41 -15.94 -11.65
CA VAL A 153 -20.95 -17.18 -12.21
C VAL A 153 -21.91 -16.87 -13.36
N ASP A 154 -22.72 -15.84 -13.17
CA ASP A 154 -23.58 -15.25 -14.19
C ASP A 154 -23.29 -13.76 -14.24
N ALA A 155 -22.79 -13.29 -15.39
CA ALA A 155 -22.42 -11.90 -15.57
C ALA A 155 -23.62 -10.98 -15.80
N GLU A 156 -24.78 -11.50 -16.18
CA GLU A 156 -25.99 -10.70 -16.39
C GLU A 156 -26.69 -10.43 -15.05
N VAL A 157 -26.56 -11.35 -14.09
CA VAL A 157 -27.18 -11.25 -12.76
C VAL A 157 -26.29 -10.55 -11.73
N TYR A 158 -24.97 -10.51 -11.95
CA TYR A 158 -24.05 -9.87 -11.01
C TYR A 158 -24.22 -8.34 -11.00
N ASP A 159 -24.40 -7.77 -9.82
CA ASP A 159 -24.62 -6.33 -9.62
C ASP A 159 -23.32 -5.54 -9.69
N TYR A 160 -22.81 -5.35 -10.91
CA TYR A 160 -21.59 -4.60 -11.17
C TYR A 160 -21.68 -3.14 -10.74
N GLU A 161 -22.86 -2.54 -10.84
CA GLU A 161 -23.10 -1.17 -10.44
C GLU A 161 -22.89 -1.00 -8.94
N ALA A 162 -23.56 -1.81 -8.12
CA ALA A 162 -23.37 -1.75 -6.67
C ALA A 162 -21.93 -2.11 -6.27
N ALA A 163 -21.29 -3.06 -6.96
CA ALA A 163 -19.90 -3.41 -6.73
C ALA A 163 -18.94 -2.21 -6.95
N VAL A 164 -19.12 -1.48 -8.05
CA VAL A 164 -18.31 -0.29 -8.38
C VAL A 164 -18.64 0.88 -7.46
N LEU A 165 -19.91 1.13 -7.16
CA LEU A 165 -20.31 2.17 -6.21
C LEU A 165 -19.77 1.89 -4.80
N TRP A 166 -19.78 0.62 -4.37
CA TRP A 166 -19.14 0.22 -3.12
C TRP A 166 -17.63 0.51 -3.13
N GLN A 167 -16.93 0.15 -4.22
CA GLN A 167 -15.49 0.41 -4.39
C GLN A 167 -15.17 1.91 -4.31
N ALA A 168 -15.96 2.73 -5.00
CA ALA A 168 -15.81 4.19 -4.99
C ALA A 168 -15.99 4.79 -3.59
N HIS A 169 -16.80 4.15 -2.75
CA HIS A 169 -17.12 4.59 -1.39
C HIS A 169 -16.39 3.81 -0.29
N ALA A 170 -15.51 2.85 -0.63
CA ALA A 170 -14.79 2.05 0.37
C ALA A 170 -13.99 2.91 1.36
N GLY A 171 -13.43 4.04 0.90
CA GLY A 171 -12.78 5.04 1.76
C GLY A 171 -13.75 5.73 2.74
N ALA A 172 -14.96 6.04 2.29
CA ALA A 172 -16.00 6.63 3.12
C ALA A 172 -16.56 5.61 4.13
N LEU A 173 -16.75 4.36 3.73
CA LEU A 173 -17.12 3.26 4.64
C LEU A 173 -16.07 3.07 5.74
N TRP A 174 -14.78 3.07 5.39
CA TRP A 174 -13.72 3.05 6.38
C TRP A 174 -13.77 4.25 7.33
N HIS A 175 -13.99 5.45 6.81
CA HIS A 175 -14.13 6.64 7.65
C HIS A 175 -15.29 6.51 8.64
N ARG A 176 -16.47 6.08 8.17
CA ARG A 176 -17.64 5.80 9.00
C ARG A 176 -17.35 4.72 10.05
N PHE A 177 -16.63 3.66 9.68
CA PHE A 177 -16.17 2.64 10.63
C PHE A 177 -15.30 3.22 11.75
N THR A 178 -14.32 4.08 11.45
CA THR A 178 -13.49 4.69 12.51
C THR A 178 -14.27 5.66 13.40
N ILE A 179 -15.36 6.27 12.92
CA ILE A 179 -16.28 7.07 13.74
C ILE A 179 -17.12 6.16 14.63
N ALA A 180 -17.71 5.11 14.06
CA ALA A 180 -18.54 4.14 14.79
C ALA A 180 -17.74 3.43 15.88
N LEU A 181 -16.48 3.05 15.59
CA LEU A 181 -15.57 2.43 16.55
C LEU A 181 -15.26 3.35 17.73
N ARG A 182 -14.95 4.63 17.48
CA ARG A 182 -14.76 5.62 18.55
C ARG A 182 -16.02 5.80 19.40
N ARG A 183 -17.19 5.84 18.78
CA ARG A 183 -18.49 5.92 19.48
C ARG A 183 -18.76 4.69 20.33
N ALA A 184 -18.47 3.48 19.81
CA ALA A 184 -18.63 2.24 20.55
C ALA A 184 -17.71 2.19 21.78
N LEU A 185 -16.43 2.56 21.61
CA LEU A 185 -15.46 2.62 22.70
C LEU A 185 -15.85 3.64 23.78
N ALA A 186 -16.27 4.85 23.38
CA ALA A 186 -16.73 5.88 24.32
C ALA A 186 -17.92 5.38 25.16
N ARG A 187 -18.91 4.72 24.52
CA ARG A 187 -20.04 4.11 25.23
C ARG A 187 -19.61 3.03 26.23
N ILE A 188 -18.71 2.12 25.82
CA ILE A 188 -18.17 1.09 26.71
C ILE A 188 -17.46 1.69 27.92
N ALA A 189 -16.79 2.82 27.73
CA ALA A 189 -16.09 3.54 28.78
C ALA A 189 -16.99 4.47 29.61
N GLY A 190 -18.29 4.53 29.33
CA GLY A 190 -19.24 5.39 30.05
C GLY A 190 -19.04 6.88 29.83
N MET A 191 -18.45 7.27 28.69
CA MET A 191 -18.08 8.66 28.38
C MET A 191 -18.66 9.12 27.04
N THR A 192 -18.69 10.44 26.86
CA THR A 192 -18.96 11.06 25.56
C THR A 192 -17.78 10.88 24.60
N VAL A 193 -18.02 11.06 23.30
CA VAL A 193 -16.96 11.01 22.28
C VAL A 193 -15.97 12.17 22.43
N THR A 194 -16.39 13.27 23.05
CA THR A 194 -15.54 14.42 23.32
C THR A 194 -14.52 14.07 24.42
N GLU A 195 -15.01 13.58 25.57
CA GLU A 195 -14.16 13.13 26.68
C GLU A 195 -13.24 11.98 26.29
N PHE A 196 -13.68 11.10 25.37
CA PHE A 196 -12.86 10.01 24.87
C PHE A 196 -11.50 10.48 24.35
N LYS A 197 -11.41 11.64 23.71
CA LYS A 197 -10.16 12.14 23.14
C LYS A 197 -9.10 12.45 24.22
N ASP A 198 -9.55 12.84 25.40
CA ASP A 198 -8.70 13.18 26.54
C ASP A 198 -8.35 11.94 27.38
N ALA A 199 -9.12 10.85 27.22
CA ALA A 199 -8.90 9.60 27.93
C ALA A 199 -8.12 8.55 27.12
N ALA A 200 -8.37 8.43 25.82
CA ALA A 200 -7.82 7.35 25.00
C ALA A 200 -7.77 7.72 23.50
N ARG A 201 -6.97 6.97 22.75
CA ARG A 201 -6.83 7.18 21.31
C ARG A 201 -6.95 5.91 20.51
N LEU A 202 -7.82 5.94 19.51
CA LEU A 202 -7.90 4.90 18.48
C LEU A 202 -6.76 5.10 17.46
N SER A 203 -5.82 4.16 17.43
CA SER A 203 -4.72 4.13 16.48
C SER A 203 -4.88 2.97 15.51
N TYR A 204 -4.48 3.16 14.26
CA TYR A 204 -4.53 2.09 13.27
C TYR A 204 -3.52 2.27 12.14
N ALA A 205 -3.14 1.17 11.52
CA ALA A 205 -2.55 1.11 10.19
C ALA A 205 -3.38 0.13 9.34
N LYS A 206 -3.82 0.57 8.16
CA LYS A 206 -4.67 -0.23 7.27
C LYS A 206 -4.06 -0.35 5.88
N VAL A 207 -4.25 -1.51 5.27
CA VAL A 207 -4.01 -1.73 3.85
C VAL A 207 -5.30 -2.15 3.13
N ALA A 208 -5.51 -1.63 1.92
CA ALA A 208 -6.52 -2.11 0.99
C ALA A 208 -5.88 -3.15 0.07
N GLU A 209 -6.53 -4.30 -0.11
CA GLU A 209 -6.07 -5.38 -0.97
C GLU A 209 -7.22 -5.87 -1.83
N TYR A 210 -6.95 -6.15 -3.10
CA TYR A 210 -7.92 -6.75 -4.01
C TYR A 210 -8.10 -8.25 -3.76
N GLN A 211 -9.34 -8.67 -3.64
CA GLN A 211 -9.75 -10.07 -3.74
C GLN A 211 -9.83 -10.50 -5.20
N ARG A 212 -9.70 -11.79 -5.52
CA ARG A 212 -9.87 -12.31 -6.91
C ARG A 212 -11.16 -11.89 -7.62
N ARG A 213 -12.17 -11.39 -6.89
CA ARG A 213 -13.47 -10.91 -7.40
C ARG A 213 -13.62 -9.40 -7.68
N GLY A 214 -12.52 -8.65 -7.76
CA GLY A 214 -12.56 -7.26 -8.21
C GLY A 214 -12.62 -6.23 -7.09
N LEU A 215 -12.88 -6.68 -5.86
CA LEU A 215 -13.26 -5.82 -4.74
C LEU A 215 -12.12 -5.72 -3.73
N VAL A 216 -11.93 -4.53 -3.16
CA VAL A 216 -10.96 -4.38 -2.07
C VAL A 216 -11.54 -4.85 -0.74
N HIS A 217 -10.74 -5.54 0.07
CA HIS A 217 -10.98 -5.65 1.52
C HIS A 217 -9.93 -4.83 2.27
N PHE A 218 -10.24 -4.48 3.52
CA PHE A 218 -9.28 -3.80 4.38
C PHE A 218 -8.70 -4.76 5.40
N HIS A 219 -7.38 -4.79 5.47
CA HIS A 219 -6.63 -5.35 6.58
C HIS A 219 -6.15 -4.22 7.47
N ALA A 220 -6.47 -4.25 8.76
CA ALA A 220 -6.13 -3.19 9.69
C ALA A 220 -5.53 -3.73 10.98
N ALA A 221 -4.32 -3.27 11.31
CA ALA A 221 -3.85 -3.31 12.69
C ALA A 221 -4.51 -2.15 13.44
N ILE A 222 -5.32 -2.46 14.45
CA ILE A 222 -6.06 -1.49 15.27
C ILE A 222 -5.55 -1.62 16.70
N ARG A 223 -5.22 -0.48 17.32
CA ARG A 223 -4.63 -0.40 18.66
C ARG A 223 -5.33 0.70 19.45
N LEU A 224 -5.51 0.47 20.75
CA LEU A 224 -6.03 1.46 21.68
C LEU A 224 -4.88 1.99 22.53
N ASP A 225 -4.67 3.31 22.50
CA ASP A 225 -3.61 4.02 23.21
C ASP A 225 -4.17 4.94 24.30
N GLY A 226 -3.28 5.54 25.10
CA GLY A 226 -3.59 6.74 25.86
C GLY A 226 -3.84 7.97 24.98
N PRO A 227 -4.18 9.12 25.57
CA PRO A 227 -4.62 10.32 24.82
C PRO A 227 -3.57 10.84 23.84
N GLU A 228 -2.28 10.79 24.20
CA GLU A 228 -1.18 11.24 23.34
C GLU A 228 -0.80 10.20 22.26
N GLY A 229 -1.46 9.05 22.22
CA GLY A 229 -1.18 7.97 21.28
C GLY A 229 -0.06 7.05 21.77
N ALA A 230 0.78 6.57 20.85
CA ALA A 230 1.73 5.48 21.09
C ALA A 230 2.63 5.65 22.33
N GLY A 231 3.00 6.90 22.68
CA GLY A 231 3.84 7.20 23.85
C GLY A 231 3.12 7.16 25.21
N THR A 232 1.81 6.92 25.24
CA THR A 232 1.01 6.88 26.49
C THR A 232 0.21 5.59 26.60
N ARG A 233 0.10 5.06 27.83
CA ARG A 233 -0.59 3.80 28.11
C ARG A 233 -2.09 3.93 27.97
N ALA A 234 -2.70 2.89 27.42
CA ALA A 234 -4.16 2.79 27.37
C ALA A 234 -4.74 2.77 28.81
N PRO A 235 -5.90 3.40 29.04
CA PRO A 235 -6.58 3.33 30.33
C PRO A 235 -6.87 1.89 30.76
N VAL A 236 -7.01 1.65 32.08
CA VAL A 236 -7.29 0.30 32.63
C VAL A 236 -8.58 -0.31 32.06
N TRP A 237 -9.58 0.52 31.77
CA TRP A 237 -10.86 0.07 31.21
C TRP A 237 -10.72 -0.43 29.76
N ALA A 238 -9.67 -0.03 29.04
CA ALA A 238 -9.44 -0.33 27.64
C ALA A 238 -8.79 -1.72 27.52
N THR A 239 -9.59 -2.78 27.62
CA THR A 239 -9.09 -4.16 27.45
C THR A 239 -9.18 -4.63 25.99
N LYS A 240 -8.53 -5.76 25.69
CA LYS A 240 -8.60 -6.37 24.35
C LYS A 240 -10.03 -6.79 24.01
N GLU A 241 -10.74 -7.41 24.95
CA GLU A 241 -12.11 -7.90 24.77
C GLU A 241 -13.05 -6.75 24.38
N ARG A 242 -12.95 -5.63 25.10
CA ARG A 242 -13.72 -4.41 24.82
C ARG A 242 -13.40 -3.81 23.45
N LEU A 243 -12.12 -3.84 23.04
CA LEU A 243 -11.74 -3.42 21.70
C LEU A 243 -12.34 -4.34 20.62
N ALA A 244 -12.29 -5.66 20.84
CA ALA A 244 -12.87 -6.64 19.92
C ALA A 244 -14.37 -6.45 19.74
N ASP A 245 -15.10 -6.29 20.84
CA ASP A 245 -16.55 -6.06 20.81
C ASP A 245 -16.91 -4.74 20.13
N ALA A 246 -16.14 -3.68 20.40
CA ALA A 246 -16.31 -2.40 19.73
C ALA A 246 -16.06 -2.50 18.22
N ILE A 247 -15.06 -3.28 17.77
CA ILE A 247 -14.77 -3.51 16.35
C ILE A 247 -15.95 -4.23 15.67
N ARG A 248 -16.46 -5.31 16.29
CA ARG A 248 -17.62 -6.05 15.77
C ARG A 248 -18.86 -5.16 15.67
N ALA A 249 -19.18 -4.43 16.74
CA ALA A 249 -20.31 -3.51 16.79
C ALA A 249 -20.18 -2.40 15.74
N ALA A 250 -18.99 -1.82 15.59
CA ALA A 250 -18.73 -0.79 14.60
C ALA A 250 -18.91 -1.32 13.17
N ALA A 251 -18.30 -2.46 12.83
CA ALA A 251 -18.41 -3.07 11.50
C ALA A 251 -19.86 -3.35 11.11
N ALA A 252 -20.66 -3.90 12.04
CA ALA A 252 -22.08 -4.20 11.81
C ALA A 252 -22.97 -2.96 11.67
N SER A 253 -22.58 -1.84 12.29
CA SER A 253 -23.39 -0.61 12.32
C SER A 253 -23.19 0.34 11.13
N VAL A 254 -22.13 0.15 10.33
CA VAL A 254 -21.79 1.10 9.27
C VAL A 254 -22.71 0.91 8.07
N VAL A 255 -23.39 2.00 7.72
CA VAL A 255 -24.23 2.14 6.52
C VAL A 255 -23.89 3.46 5.86
N LEU A 256 -23.84 3.44 4.53
CA LEU A 256 -23.77 4.64 3.71
C LEU A 256 -24.81 4.52 2.60
N GLU A 257 -25.75 5.46 2.55
CA GLU A 257 -26.71 5.56 1.46
C GLU A 257 -26.10 6.35 0.30
N VAL A 258 -26.24 5.81 -0.91
CA VAL A 258 -25.85 6.46 -2.16
C VAL A 258 -26.98 6.29 -3.17
N ALA A 259 -27.13 7.22 -4.12
CA ALA A 259 -28.08 7.04 -5.21
C ALA A 259 -27.49 6.13 -6.30
N ARG A 260 -28.30 5.23 -6.83
CA ARG A 260 -28.09 4.53 -8.11
C ARG A 260 -28.43 5.46 -9.29
N PRO A 261 -27.96 5.14 -10.52
CA PRO A 261 -28.48 5.79 -11.71
C PRO A 261 -30.00 5.66 -11.73
N GLY A 262 -30.71 6.78 -11.88
CA GLY A 262 -32.18 6.82 -11.83
C GLY A 262 -32.77 7.12 -10.44
N GLY A 263 -31.94 7.25 -9.40
CA GLY A 263 -32.34 7.84 -8.12
C GLY A 263 -32.70 6.86 -7.00
N ASP A 264 -32.72 5.56 -7.25
CA ASP A 264 -32.96 4.55 -6.21
C ASP A 264 -31.85 4.58 -5.16
N VAL A 265 -32.22 4.43 -3.88
CA VAL A 265 -31.25 4.42 -2.79
C VAL A 265 -30.57 3.05 -2.69
N LEU A 266 -29.25 3.03 -2.76
CA LEU A 266 -28.40 1.88 -2.48
C LEU A 266 -27.71 2.04 -1.11
N GLU A 267 -27.95 1.09 -0.23
CA GLU A 267 -27.23 0.99 1.03
C GLU A 267 -25.90 0.23 0.88
N LEU A 268 -24.80 0.91 1.17
CA LEU A 268 -23.46 0.33 1.20
C LEU A 268 -23.07 -0.02 2.64
N ARG A 269 -22.61 -1.27 2.83
CA ARG A 269 -22.21 -1.85 4.13
C ARG A 269 -20.94 -2.68 3.98
N PHE A 270 -20.28 -3.02 5.08
CA PHE A 270 -19.30 -4.13 5.05
C PHE A 270 -20.04 -5.47 4.97
N GLY A 271 -19.38 -6.48 4.41
CA GLY A 271 -19.90 -7.84 4.36
C GLY A 271 -19.97 -8.48 5.74
N ALA A 272 -20.71 -9.59 5.84
CA ALA A 272 -20.89 -10.33 7.10
C ALA A 272 -19.58 -10.96 7.62
N GLN A 273 -18.60 -11.19 6.75
CA GLN A 273 -17.32 -11.76 7.13
C GLN A 273 -16.38 -10.69 7.71
N LEU A 274 -16.17 -10.76 9.01
CA LEU A 274 -15.15 -10.04 9.77
C LEU A 274 -14.21 -11.07 10.41
N ASP A 275 -12.94 -11.06 10.01
CA ASP A 275 -11.90 -11.85 10.67
C ASP A 275 -11.15 -10.96 11.66
N LEU A 276 -11.01 -11.41 12.90
CA LEU A 276 -10.41 -10.65 13.99
C LEU A 276 -9.41 -11.54 14.74
N ARG A 277 -8.13 -11.18 14.68
CA ARG A 277 -7.02 -11.96 15.25
C ARG A 277 -6.23 -11.11 16.22
N ASP A 278 -5.88 -11.67 17.37
CA ASP A 278 -5.07 -10.96 18.35
C ASP A 278 -3.63 -10.77 17.81
N ILE A 279 -3.02 -9.62 18.09
CA ILE A 279 -1.63 -9.36 17.73
C ILE A 279 -0.77 -9.59 18.98
N THR A 280 -0.13 -10.76 19.03
CA THR A 280 0.72 -11.17 20.15
C THR A 280 2.19 -11.01 19.82
N THR A 281 3.02 -10.84 20.85
CA THR A 281 4.48 -10.84 20.76
C THR A 281 5.08 -12.25 20.82
N GLU A 282 4.34 -13.25 21.31
CA GLU A 282 4.87 -14.56 21.77
C GLU A 282 4.53 -15.79 20.90
N ALA A 283 3.73 -15.67 19.84
CA ALA A 283 3.40 -16.84 19.00
C ALA A 283 4.69 -17.52 18.49
N THR A 284 4.76 -18.85 18.33
CA THR A 284 5.99 -19.62 18.04
C THR A 284 6.12 -20.13 16.59
N GLY A 285 5.12 -19.89 15.73
CA GLY A 285 5.04 -20.48 14.38
C GLY A 285 5.71 -19.70 13.24
N SER A 286 6.25 -20.43 12.25
CA SER A 286 6.86 -19.94 11.00
C SER A 286 5.99 -20.13 9.73
N GLY A 287 4.89 -20.90 9.79
CA GLY A 287 4.03 -21.21 8.62
C GLY A 287 3.05 -20.10 8.27
N GLU A 288 2.62 -19.90 7.01
CA GLU A 288 1.77 -18.81 6.44
C GLU A 288 0.60 -18.30 7.32
N ILE A 289 0.09 -17.06 7.12
CA ILE A 289 -1.10 -16.53 7.83
C ILE A 289 -2.32 -17.31 7.32
N GLY A 290 -2.48 -18.53 7.81
CA GLY A 290 -3.48 -19.51 7.36
C GLY A 290 -4.53 -19.76 8.42
N ASP A 291 -4.14 -20.32 9.58
CA ASP A 291 -5.11 -20.94 10.50
C ASP A 291 -4.87 -20.66 12.01
N GLU A 292 -3.92 -19.80 12.37
CA GLU A 292 -3.66 -19.45 13.79
C GLU A 292 -4.53 -18.27 14.26
N LYS A 293 -5.05 -18.37 15.49
CA LYS A 293 -5.85 -17.32 16.16
C LYS A 293 -5.04 -16.05 16.48
N ASP A 294 -3.73 -16.19 16.59
CA ASP A 294 -2.80 -15.13 16.96
C ASP A 294 -1.81 -14.83 15.83
N ILE A 295 -1.41 -13.56 15.69
CA ILE A 295 -0.44 -13.13 14.69
C ILE A 295 0.72 -12.38 15.34
N ARG A 296 1.95 -12.80 15.05
CA ARG A 296 3.19 -12.06 15.39
C ARG A 296 3.20 -10.67 14.77
N SER A 297 3.59 -9.66 15.53
CA SER A 297 3.74 -8.27 15.07
C SER A 297 4.67 -8.08 13.86
N SER A 298 5.85 -8.68 13.88
CA SER A 298 6.83 -8.61 12.77
C SER A 298 6.26 -9.20 11.48
N ARG A 299 5.54 -10.31 11.61
CA ARG A 299 4.84 -10.97 10.51
C ARG A 299 3.71 -10.11 9.96
N LEU A 300 2.94 -9.48 10.84
CA LEU A 300 1.88 -8.56 10.46
C LEU A 300 2.45 -7.34 9.72
N ALA A 301 3.58 -6.79 10.17
CA ALA A 301 4.26 -5.70 9.48
C ALA A 301 4.72 -6.13 8.08
N SER A 302 5.32 -7.32 7.93
CA SER A 302 5.70 -7.87 6.63
C SER A 302 4.49 -8.11 5.73
N TYR A 303 3.39 -8.60 6.30
CA TYR A 303 2.13 -8.80 5.58
C TYR A 303 1.57 -7.46 5.07
N ILE A 304 1.40 -6.46 5.93
CA ILE A 304 0.88 -5.14 5.54
C ILE A 304 1.81 -4.48 4.51
N ALA A 305 3.13 -4.57 4.69
CA ALA A 305 4.12 -4.06 3.74
C ALA A 305 4.02 -4.73 2.36
N LYS A 306 3.85 -6.06 2.33
CA LYS A 306 3.65 -6.83 1.09
C LYS A 306 2.43 -6.33 0.31
N TYR A 307 1.33 -5.98 0.97
CA TYR A 307 0.14 -5.48 0.27
C TYR A 307 0.17 -3.98 -0.02
N ALA A 308 1.05 -3.22 0.63
CA ALA A 308 1.19 -1.80 0.36
C ALA A 308 1.71 -1.53 -1.08
N THR A 309 2.47 -2.46 -1.65
CA THR A 309 3.04 -2.37 -3.01
C THR A 309 2.25 -3.12 -4.07
N LYS A 310 1.53 -4.18 -3.67
CA LYS A 310 0.65 -4.94 -4.56
C LYS A 310 -0.52 -4.06 -4.98
N SER A 311 -0.40 -3.52 -6.18
CA SER A 311 -1.37 -2.58 -6.75
C SER A 311 -2.67 -3.28 -7.10
N THR A 312 -2.53 -4.51 -7.58
CA THR A 312 -3.53 -5.26 -8.33
C THR A 312 -3.18 -6.75 -8.36
N GLY A 313 -2.38 -7.30 -7.42
CA GLY A 313 -1.84 -8.67 -7.52
C GLY A 313 -2.87 -9.80 -7.71
N ALA A 314 -4.16 -9.55 -7.48
CA ALA A 314 -5.26 -10.48 -7.74
C ALA A 314 -6.02 -10.21 -9.07
N HIS A 315 -5.75 -9.09 -9.75
CA HIS A 315 -6.36 -8.68 -11.03
C HIS A 315 -5.30 -8.22 -12.02
N ASP A 316 -5.24 -8.84 -13.19
CA ASP A 316 -4.31 -8.44 -14.26
C ASP A 316 -4.66 -7.11 -14.95
N GLY A 317 -5.42 -6.24 -14.29
CA GLY A 317 -5.81 -4.92 -14.79
C GLY A 317 -4.62 -3.98 -15.02
N PRO A 318 -4.78 -2.97 -15.89
CA PRO A 318 -3.70 -2.09 -16.31
C PRO A 318 -3.25 -1.18 -15.16
N ASP A 319 -1.95 -1.04 -14.97
CA ASP A 319 -1.36 -0.10 -14.01
C ASP A 319 -1.37 1.36 -14.50
N ARG A 320 -2.12 1.67 -15.56
CA ARG A 320 -2.23 3.00 -16.16
C ARG A 320 -3.70 3.37 -16.35
N LYS A 321 -3.97 4.67 -16.36
CA LYS A 321 -5.31 5.18 -16.62
C LYS A 321 -5.78 4.76 -18.01
N ILE A 322 -6.99 4.25 -18.06
CA ILE A 322 -7.75 3.98 -19.29
C ILE A 322 -8.15 5.34 -19.89
N ARG A 323 -8.06 5.49 -21.21
CA ARG A 323 -8.42 6.73 -21.91
C ARG A 323 -9.68 6.59 -22.77
N SER A 324 -10.09 5.36 -23.06
CA SER A 324 -11.24 5.04 -23.91
C SER A 324 -11.83 3.67 -23.54
N ILE A 325 -13.04 3.37 -24.01
CA ILE A 325 -13.65 2.05 -23.77
C ILE A 325 -12.93 0.97 -24.60
N GLU A 326 -12.42 1.33 -25.78
CA GLU A 326 -11.65 0.47 -26.66
C GLU A 326 -10.32 0.03 -26.01
N ASP A 327 -9.73 0.86 -25.15
CA ASP A 327 -8.58 0.46 -24.35
C ASP A 327 -8.92 -0.72 -23.43
N ILE A 328 -10.15 -0.76 -22.88
CA ILE A 328 -10.62 -1.86 -22.01
C ILE A 328 -10.75 -3.15 -22.80
N ASP A 329 -11.30 -3.05 -24.02
CA ASP A 329 -11.52 -4.20 -24.89
C ASP A 329 -10.21 -4.90 -25.27
N ARG A 330 -9.14 -4.13 -25.45
CA ARG A 330 -7.79 -4.62 -25.79
C ARG A 330 -7.04 -5.26 -24.63
N LEU A 331 -7.51 -5.14 -23.39
CA LEU A 331 -6.84 -5.73 -22.23
C LEU A 331 -6.93 -7.27 -22.27
N SER A 332 -5.83 -7.95 -21.97
CA SER A 332 -5.78 -9.40 -21.82
C SER A 332 -6.14 -9.82 -20.39
N ILE A 333 -7.35 -9.48 -19.95
CA ILE A 333 -7.88 -9.77 -18.60
C ILE A 333 -9.26 -10.43 -18.70
N SER A 334 -9.73 -11.02 -17.59
CA SER A 334 -11.03 -11.69 -17.57
C SER A 334 -12.19 -10.72 -17.89
N LEU A 335 -13.24 -11.27 -18.50
CA LEU A 335 -14.44 -10.51 -18.88
C LEU A 335 -15.09 -9.82 -17.67
N HIS A 336 -15.08 -10.47 -16.51
CA HIS A 336 -15.57 -9.88 -15.25
C HIS A 336 -14.86 -8.57 -14.89
N HIS A 337 -13.52 -8.53 -14.97
CA HIS A 337 -12.79 -7.29 -14.69
C HIS A 337 -13.01 -6.24 -15.77
N LYS A 338 -13.10 -6.63 -17.05
CA LYS A 338 -13.50 -5.70 -18.11
C LYS A 338 -14.88 -5.09 -17.82
N GLN A 339 -15.83 -5.91 -17.38
CA GLN A 339 -17.18 -5.44 -17.07
C GLN A 339 -17.21 -4.47 -15.89
N MET A 340 -16.43 -4.73 -14.83
CA MET A 340 -16.25 -3.75 -13.75
C MET A 340 -15.61 -2.43 -14.24
N MET A 341 -14.60 -2.51 -15.11
CA MET A 341 -13.97 -1.32 -15.69
C MET A 341 -14.94 -0.51 -16.56
N ARG A 342 -15.74 -1.18 -17.40
CA ARG A 342 -16.78 -0.55 -18.21
C ARG A 342 -17.85 0.09 -17.33
N THR A 343 -18.34 -0.62 -16.33
CA THR A 343 -19.32 -0.09 -15.38
C THR A 343 -18.78 1.18 -14.68
N ALA A 344 -17.52 1.17 -14.22
CA ALA A 344 -16.89 2.37 -13.67
C ALA A 344 -16.71 3.51 -14.69
N TRP A 345 -16.47 3.16 -15.95
CA TRP A 345 -16.35 4.13 -17.03
C TRP A 345 -17.68 4.81 -17.38
N ASP A 346 -18.75 4.01 -17.44
CA ASP A 346 -20.10 4.44 -17.79
C ASP A 346 -20.69 5.28 -16.65
N LEU A 347 -20.63 4.80 -15.41
CA LEU A 347 -21.03 5.57 -14.23
C LEU A 347 -20.23 6.88 -14.12
N GLY A 348 -18.94 6.85 -14.45
CA GLY A 348 -18.10 8.06 -14.46
C GLY A 348 -18.41 9.05 -15.57
N GLY A 349 -19.36 8.73 -16.47
CA GLY A 349 -19.91 9.64 -17.47
C GLY A 349 -21.19 10.34 -17.04
N LEU A 350 -21.76 10.00 -15.89
CA LEU A 350 -23.00 10.59 -15.38
C LEU A 350 -22.68 11.78 -14.47
N ASP A 351 -23.39 12.90 -14.64
CA ASP A 351 -23.16 14.14 -13.89
C ASP A 351 -23.36 13.95 -12.38
N GLU A 352 -24.31 13.09 -11.98
CA GLU A 352 -24.58 12.75 -10.58
C GLU A 352 -23.37 12.12 -9.85
N TYR A 353 -22.41 11.56 -10.60
CA TYR A 353 -21.19 10.95 -10.07
C TYR A 353 -19.92 11.73 -10.39
N ALA A 354 -20.02 12.98 -10.85
CA ALA A 354 -18.87 13.80 -11.24
C ALA A 354 -17.77 13.85 -10.15
N GLU A 355 -18.17 14.01 -8.89
CA GLU A 355 -17.27 14.06 -7.73
C GLU A 355 -16.47 12.76 -7.51
N LEU A 356 -17.02 11.61 -7.92
CA LEU A 356 -16.35 10.32 -7.78
C LEU A 356 -15.22 10.13 -8.80
N ASN A 357 -15.26 10.87 -9.92
CA ASN A 357 -14.26 10.81 -10.99
C ASN A 357 -14.00 9.37 -11.48
N LEU A 358 -15.04 8.54 -11.65
CA LEU A 358 -14.88 7.09 -11.83
C LEU A 358 -14.11 6.70 -13.10
N ARG A 359 -14.21 7.46 -14.20
CA ARG A 359 -13.38 7.24 -15.40
C ARG A 359 -11.88 7.30 -15.11
N ARG A 360 -11.45 8.22 -14.23
CA ARG A 360 -10.04 8.32 -13.78
C ARG A 360 -9.60 7.07 -13.03
N TRP A 361 -10.52 6.38 -12.37
CA TRP A 361 -10.29 5.22 -11.52
C TRP A 361 -10.81 3.90 -12.10
N ALA A 362 -11.26 3.89 -13.36
CA ALA A 362 -11.77 2.67 -14.02
C ALA A 362 -10.71 1.56 -14.04
N HIS A 363 -9.43 1.91 -14.26
CA HIS A 363 -8.30 0.97 -14.21
C HIS A 363 -8.09 0.33 -12.82
N MET A 364 -8.68 0.93 -11.78
CA MET A 364 -8.72 0.46 -10.40
C MET A 364 -10.12 -0.05 -10.02
N LEU A 365 -10.94 -0.47 -10.99
CA LEU A 365 -12.28 -1.03 -10.75
C LEU A 365 -13.18 -0.10 -9.90
N GLY A 366 -12.98 1.22 -9.99
CA GLY A 366 -13.69 2.23 -9.20
C GLY A 366 -13.05 2.57 -7.84
N PHE A 367 -12.06 1.83 -7.37
CA PHE A 367 -11.38 2.13 -6.11
C PHE A 367 -10.51 3.39 -6.23
N ARG A 368 -10.85 4.40 -5.43
CA ARG A 368 -10.21 5.73 -5.44
C ARG A 368 -9.42 6.06 -4.16
N GLY A 369 -9.24 5.07 -3.29
CA GLY A 369 -8.58 5.24 -1.99
C GLY A 369 -7.06 5.06 -2.01
N HIS A 370 -6.42 5.43 -0.90
CA HIS A 370 -5.05 5.05 -0.63
C HIS A 370 -4.97 3.58 -0.19
N PHE A 371 -3.96 2.87 -0.68
CA PHE A 371 -3.75 1.47 -0.33
C PHE A 371 -3.26 1.34 1.09
N LEU A 372 -2.22 2.07 1.49
CA LEU A 372 -1.73 2.10 2.86
C LEU A 372 -2.09 3.45 3.51
N THR A 373 -2.77 3.41 4.65
CA THR A 373 -3.02 4.60 5.49
C THR A 373 -2.83 4.26 6.95
N LYS A 374 -2.41 5.22 7.76
CA LYS A 374 -2.32 5.09 9.22
C LYS A 374 -2.89 6.30 9.94
N SER A 375 -3.31 6.11 11.19
CA SER A 375 -3.65 7.21 12.08
C SER A 375 -2.40 8.05 12.37
N ARG A 376 -2.59 9.34 12.71
CA ARG A 376 -1.48 10.27 12.90
C ARG A 376 -0.46 9.78 13.96
N ALA A 377 -0.94 9.28 15.10
CA ALA A 377 -0.10 8.80 16.21
C ALA A 377 0.14 7.29 16.24
N TRP A 378 0.01 6.62 15.10
CA TRP A 378 0.42 5.21 14.99
C TRP A 378 1.94 5.04 15.20
N SER A 379 2.74 5.85 14.47
CA SER A 379 4.21 5.87 14.44
C SER A 379 4.71 7.10 13.63
N THR A 380 5.92 7.08 13.07
CA THR A 380 6.48 8.10 12.15
C THR A 380 5.82 8.13 10.75
N THR A 381 6.27 9.00 9.85
CA THR A 381 5.73 9.14 8.48
C THR A 381 6.72 8.67 7.40
N LEU A 382 6.21 8.32 6.21
CA LEU A 382 7.06 8.05 5.04
C LEU A 382 7.90 9.27 4.63
N GLY A 383 7.43 10.49 4.93
CA GLY A 383 8.21 11.71 4.73
C GLY A 383 9.41 11.76 5.68
N GLU A 384 9.18 11.45 6.95
CA GLU A 384 10.23 11.47 7.96
C GLU A 384 11.27 10.37 7.74
N LEU A 385 10.86 9.16 7.32
CA LEU A 385 11.82 8.11 6.92
C LEU A 385 12.73 8.55 5.76
N ARG A 386 12.18 9.29 4.79
CA ARG A 386 12.97 9.89 3.71
C ARG A 386 13.88 11.01 4.21
N ASN A 387 13.40 11.86 5.11
CA ASN A 387 14.19 12.94 5.72
C ASN A 387 15.36 12.38 6.54
N ILE A 388 15.15 11.32 7.32
CA ILE A 388 16.22 10.65 8.09
C ILE A 388 17.35 10.20 7.15
N ARG A 389 17.02 9.58 6.01
CA ARG A 389 18.03 9.18 5.02
C ARG A 389 18.70 10.38 4.35
N ALA A 390 17.94 11.43 4.03
CA ALA A 390 18.50 12.64 3.44
C ALA A 390 19.48 13.34 4.40
N ARG A 391 19.10 13.48 5.68
CA ARG A 391 19.96 14.04 6.74
C ARG A 391 21.19 13.19 6.98
N PHE A 392 21.08 11.86 6.96
CA PHE A 392 22.24 10.97 7.05
C PHE A 392 23.26 11.24 5.93
N ARG A 393 22.79 11.38 4.67
CA ARG A 393 23.66 11.72 3.52
C ARG A 393 24.23 13.13 3.60
N LEU A 394 23.45 14.08 4.09
CA LEU A 394 23.91 15.43 4.32
C LEU A 394 25.01 15.44 5.37
N ALA A 395 24.82 14.77 6.51
CA ALA A 395 25.80 14.67 7.58
C ALA A 395 27.14 14.07 7.09
N GLU A 396 27.11 13.02 6.26
CA GLU A 396 28.33 12.48 5.62
C GLU A 396 29.07 13.55 4.78
N THR A 397 28.30 14.38 4.06
CA THR A 397 28.87 15.46 3.24
C THR A 397 29.43 16.59 4.11
N LEU A 398 28.71 17.00 5.16
CA LEU A 398 29.13 18.07 6.04
C LEU A 398 30.34 17.68 6.90
N ALA A 399 30.42 16.43 7.34
CA ALA A 399 31.59 15.91 8.03
C ALA A 399 32.85 15.97 7.14
N ALA A 400 32.74 15.66 5.85
CA ALA A 400 33.84 15.79 4.90
C ALA A 400 34.23 17.25 4.60
N LEU A 401 33.32 18.20 4.87
CA LEU A 401 33.55 19.64 4.74
C LEU A 401 33.91 20.30 6.09
N GLU A 402 33.98 19.52 7.18
CA GLU A 402 34.28 19.97 8.54
C GLU A 402 33.40 21.13 9.02
N VAL A 403 32.10 21.09 8.69
CA VAL A 403 31.13 22.16 9.02
C VAL A 403 29.88 21.58 9.70
N ALA A 404 29.26 22.33 10.61
CA ALA A 404 28.01 21.93 11.25
C ALA A 404 26.79 22.17 10.34
N GLU A 405 25.70 21.42 10.56
CA GLU A 405 24.46 21.57 9.80
C GLU A 405 23.81 22.95 10.00
N ASP A 406 23.90 23.49 11.21
CA ASP A 406 23.33 24.80 11.56
C ASP A 406 24.05 25.96 10.84
N ASP A 407 25.30 25.75 10.42
CA ASP A 407 26.14 26.76 9.77
C ASP A 407 25.97 26.79 8.25
N VAL A 408 25.18 25.89 7.66
CA VAL A 408 25.05 25.77 6.20
C VAL A 408 23.65 26.01 5.67
N LEU A 409 23.58 26.62 4.49
CA LEU A 409 22.40 26.72 3.64
C LEU A 409 22.59 25.79 2.44
N VAL A 410 21.70 24.81 2.31
CA VAL A 410 21.64 23.94 1.13
C VAL A 410 20.58 24.48 0.17
N VAL A 411 21.02 24.92 -1.01
CA VAL A 411 20.13 25.36 -2.10
C VAL A 411 20.14 24.29 -3.19
N ASN A 412 18.95 23.88 -3.61
CA ASN A 412 18.76 22.90 -4.67
C ASN A 412 17.91 23.54 -5.77
N ASP A 413 18.48 23.73 -6.94
CA ASP A 413 17.80 24.23 -8.13
C ASP A 413 17.86 23.16 -9.21
N TRP A 414 16.78 22.38 -9.35
CA TRP A 414 16.73 21.22 -10.25
C TRP A 414 15.45 21.26 -11.08
N GLU A 415 15.61 21.13 -12.39
CA GLU A 415 14.52 21.00 -13.34
C GLU A 415 14.41 19.56 -13.85
N ALA A 416 13.19 19.04 -13.95
CA ALA A 416 12.94 17.75 -14.57
C ALA A 416 13.01 17.86 -16.10
N VAL A 417 13.98 17.19 -16.71
CA VAL A 417 14.23 17.26 -18.16
C VAL A 417 13.80 16.02 -18.93
N ALA A 418 13.65 14.87 -18.25
CA ALA A 418 13.18 13.64 -18.88
C ALA A 418 12.72 12.60 -17.84
N PHE A 419 11.97 11.60 -18.31
CA PHE A 419 11.45 10.50 -17.49
C PHE A 419 11.73 9.15 -18.15
N GLY A 420 12.16 8.19 -17.34
CA GLY A 420 12.37 6.81 -17.77
C GLY A 420 13.63 6.56 -18.59
N HIS A 421 13.79 5.31 -18.99
CA HIS A 421 14.85 4.88 -19.90
C HIS A 421 14.43 5.10 -21.35
N ASP A 422 15.42 5.32 -22.21
CA ASP A 422 15.17 5.69 -23.61
C ASP A 422 14.82 4.46 -24.46
N THR A 423 15.22 3.27 -24.00
CA THR A 423 14.93 1.98 -24.66
C THR A 423 14.51 0.91 -23.65
N ASP A 424 13.91 -0.17 -24.14
CA ASP A 424 13.56 -1.32 -23.29
C ASP A 424 14.79 -2.11 -22.83
N ALA A 425 15.85 -2.20 -23.66
CA ALA A 425 17.12 -2.79 -23.25
C ALA A 425 17.76 -2.05 -22.05
N GLU A 426 17.68 -0.71 -22.02
CA GLU A 426 18.11 0.08 -20.86
C GLU A 426 17.27 -0.23 -19.61
N ARG A 427 15.95 -0.37 -19.79
CA ARG A 427 15.01 -0.70 -18.70
C ARG A 427 15.27 -2.09 -18.14
N GLU A 428 15.49 -3.08 -19.00
CA GLU A 428 15.81 -4.45 -18.65
C GLU A 428 17.14 -4.54 -17.91
N TYR A 429 18.18 -3.86 -18.42
CA TYR A 429 19.47 -3.81 -17.72
C TYR A 429 19.36 -3.11 -16.36
N ALA A 430 18.55 -2.05 -16.23
CA ALA A 430 18.28 -1.43 -14.93
C ALA A 430 17.57 -2.38 -13.96
N ALA A 431 16.63 -3.20 -14.44
CA ALA A 431 15.97 -4.23 -13.63
C ALA A 431 16.96 -5.27 -13.10
N SER A 432 17.89 -5.75 -13.93
CA SER A 432 18.95 -6.68 -13.47
C SER A 432 19.86 -6.09 -12.38
N ILE A 433 20.13 -4.77 -12.44
CA ILE A 433 20.86 -4.07 -11.38
C ILE A 433 20.04 -4.06 -10.09
N ALA A 434 18.74 -3.80 -10.17
CA ALA A 434 17.86 -3.81 -9.02
C ALA A 434 17.82 -5.18 -8.35
N GLU A 435 17.66 -6.25 -9.14
CA GLU A 435 17.70 -7.65 -8.66
C GLU A 435 19.02 -7.97 -7.96
N THR A 436 20.15 -7.63 -8.59
CA THR A 436 21.48 -7.85 -7.99
C THR A 436 21.65 -7.11 -6.65
N LEU A 437 21.16 -5.87 -6.56
CA LEU A 437 21.23 -5.08 -5.34
C LEU A 437 20.34 -5.67 -4.24
N LEU A 438 19.16 -6.16 -4.61
CA LEU A 438 18.27 -6.87 -3.69
C LEU A 438 18.90 -8.16 -3.18
N ASP A 439 19.42 -9.01 -4.06
CA ASP A 439 20.02 -10.29 -3.66
C ASP A 439 21.20 -10.10 -2.71
N ARG A 440 22.04 -9.08 -2.95
CA ARG A 440 23.13 -8.71 -2.03
C ARG A 440 22.62 -8.34 -0.65
N LYS A 441 21.52 -7.60 -0.59
CA LYS A 441 20.89 -7.20 0.67
C LYS A 441 20.33 -8.42 1.42
N LEU A 442 19.54 -9.26 0.75
CA LEU A 442 18.99 -10.50 1.33
C LEU A 442 20.11 -11.40 1.87
N ASN A 443 21.21 -11.53 1.13
CA ASN A 443 22.38 -12.31 1.56
C ASN A 443 23.12 -11.67 2.75
N SER A 444 23.14 -10.34 2.86
CA SER A 444 23.71 -9.62 4.01
C SER A 444 22.85 -9.82 5.26
N ASP A 445 21.52 -9.72 5.13
CA ASP A 445 20.59 -9.88 6.24
C ASP A 445 20.61 -11.33 6.76
N ASN A 446 20.60 -12.32 5.86
CA ASN A 446 20.76 -13.73 6.22
C ASN A 446 22.09 -14.06 6.92
N ARG A 447 23.16 -13.28 6.67
CA ARG A 447 24.43 -13.43 7.38
C ARG A 447 24.40 -12.83 8.78
N ARG A 448 23.68 -11.71 8.96
CA ARG A 448 23.50 -11.05 10.27
C ARG A 448 22.60 -11.85 11.21
N ASP A 449 21.59 -12.56 10.69
CA ASP A 449 20.72 -13.42 11.51
C ASP A 449 21.38 -14.76 11.93
N ARG A 450 22.57 -15.07 11.40
CA ARG A 450 23.34 -16.29 11.72
C ARG A 450 24.52 -16.05 12.66
N THR A 451 24.75 -14.82 13.06
CA THR A 451 25.81 -14.36 13.98
C THR A 451 25.17 -13.68 15.17
#